data_AF-A0A645HPB5-F1
#
_entry.id   AF-A0A645HPB5-F1
#
_cell.length_a   1.000
_cell.length_b   1.000
_cell.length_c   1.000
_cell.angle_alpha   90.00
_cell.angle_beta   90.00
_cell.angle_gamma   90.00
#
_symmetry.space_group_name_H-M   'P 1'
#
loop_
_entity.id
_entity.type
_entity.pdbx_description
1 polymer ?
#
loop_
_entity_poly.entity_id
_entity_poly.type
_entity_poly.pdbx_seq_one_letter_code
_entity_poly.pdbx_strand_id
1 'polypeptide(L)' 'MNAEVAFETLLVADDSGVKVGKPILEGVVVRGKVLDHGKGKKVIIFKYKPKKNSRTKNGHRQPFTKVEILSIG' A
#
# COMPACT_ATOMS: atom_id res chain seq x y z
N MET A 1 -16.91 6.25 6.48
CA MET A 1 -16.02 5.38 5.68
C MET A 1 -16.11 3.98 6.27
N ASN A 2 -16.76 3.05 5.57
CA ASN A 2 -16.91 1.64 5.98
C ASN A 2 -16.97 0.78 4.72
N ALA A 3 -16.09 1.06 3.75
CA ALA A 3 -16.02 0.28 2.52
C ALA A 3 -15.24 -1.00 2.80
N GLU A 4 -15.82 -2.13 2.41
CA GLU A 4 -15.17 -3.45 2.45
C GLU A 4 -14.38 -3.64 1.14
N VAL A 5 -13.15 -4.13 1.26
CA VAL A 5 -12.22 -4.33 0.15
C VAL A 5 -11.74 -5.77 0.19
N ALA A 6 -11.85 -6.45 -0.94
CA ALA A 6 -11.30 -7.78 -1.16
C ALA A 6 -9.92 -7.67 -1.81
N PHE A 7 -8.94 -8.40 -1.29
CA PHE A 7 -7.60 -8.51 -1.86
C PHE A 7 -7.38 -9.91 -2.43
N GLU A 8 -6.72 -9.95 -3.57
CA GLU A 8 -6.23 -11.17 -4.20
C GLU A 8 -5.01 -11.70 -3.44
N THR A 9 -4.99 -13.00 -3.16
CA THR A 9 -4.00 -13.61 -2.28
C THR A 9 -2.95 -14.35 -3.11
N LEU A 10 -1.68 -14.10 -2.85
CA LEU A 10 -0.56 -14.75 -3.57
C LEU A 10 -0.02 -15.97 -2.82
N LEU A 11 -0.03 -15.93 -1.49
CA LEU A 11 0.56 -16.94 -0.63
C LEU A 11 -0.19 -16.97 0.70
N VAL A 12 -0.43 -18.18 1.21
CA VAL A 12 -0.95 -18.42 2.56
C VAL A 12 -0.03 -19.42 3.26
N ALA A 13 0.32 -19.12 4.50
CA ALA A 13 1.16 -19.98 5.32
C ALA A 13 0.43 -20.25 6.64
N ASP A 14 0.08 -21.52 6.85
CA ASP A 14 -0.57 -22.01 8.06
C ASP A 14 0.28 -23.12 8.71
N ASP A 15 -0.12 -23.58 9.89
CA ASP A 15 0.56 -24.67 10.61
C ASP A 15 0.59 -26.01 9.83
N SER A 16 -0.26 -26.15 8.81
CA SER A 16 -0.35 -27.34 7.95
C SER A 16 0.50 -27.26 6.68
N GLY A 17 1.16 -26.13 6.40
CA GLY A 17 2.05 -25.94 5.26
C GLY A 17 1.85 -24.61 4.52
N VAL A 18 2.68 -24.38 3.50
CA VAL A 18 2.66 -23.16 2.68
C VAL A 18 1.99 -23.44 1.34
N LYS A 19 0.91 -22.70 1.05
CA LYS A 19 0.23 -22.70 -0.26
C LYS A 19 0.69 -21.49 -1.07
N VAL A 20 1.33 -21.74 -2.21
CA VAL A 20 1.86 -20.70 -3.11
C VAL A 20 1.04 -20.65 -4.38
N GLY A 21 0.49 -19.49 -4.72
CA GLY A 21 -0.21 -19.25 -5.97
C GLY A 21 0.77 -19.12 -7.15
N LYS A 22 0.36 -19.60 -8.31
CA LYS A 22 1.03 -19.37 -9.61
C LYS A 22 -0.05 -18.98 -10.63
N PRO A 23 -0.42 -17.70 -10.82
CA PRO A 23 0.06 -16.44 -10.25
C PRO A 23 -0.79 -15.88 -9.09
N ILE A 24 -1.96 -16.45 -8.82
CA ILE A 24 -2.88 -16.08 -7.72
C ILE A 24 -3.33 -17.37 -7.03
N LEU A 25 -3.65 -17.32 -5.74
CA LEU A 25 -4.20 -18.46 -5.01
C LEU A 25 -5.73 -18.43 -5.12
N GLU A 26 -6.31 -19.28 -5.96
CA GLU A 26 -7.76 -19.36 -6.12
C GLU A 26 -8.42 -19.92 -4.85
N GLY A 27 -9.47 -19.25 -4.37
CA GLY A 27 -10.29 -19.68 -3.23
C GLY A 27 -9.96 -19.02 -1.89
N VAL A 28 -8.84 -18.29 -1.76
CA VAL A 28 -8.55 -17.48 -0.57
C VAL A 28 -8.67 -16.00 -0.92
N VAL A 29 -9.53 -15.31 -0.18
CA VAL A 29 -9.74 -13.87 -0.32
C VAL A 29 -9.52 -13.21 1.03
N VAL A 30 -8.62 -12.23 1.08
CA VAL A 30 -8.41 -11.42 2.28
C VAL A 30 -9.42 -10.27 2.25
N ARG A 31 -10.25 -10.16 3.29
CA ARG A 31 -11.21 -9.06 3.43
C ARG A 31 -10.69 -8.03 4.40
N GLY A 32 -10.70 -6.78 3.98
CA GLY A 32 -10.29 -5.64 4.78
C GLY A 32 -11.33 -4.54 4.78
N LYS A 33 -11.26 -3.70 5.81
CA LYS A 33 -12.09 -2.51 5.98
C LYS A 33 -11.25 -1.26 5.84
N VAL A 34 -11.73 -0.32 5.03
CA VAL A 34 -11.09 0.99 4.92
C VAL A 34 -11.40 1.82 6.17
N LEU A 35 -10.34 2.18 6.91
CA LEU A 35 -10.45 3.03 8.09
C LEU A 35 -10.40 4.52 7.73
N ASP A 36 -9.42 4.92 6.92
CA ASP A 36 -9.18 6.33 6.62
C ASP A 36 -8.41 6.51 5.30
N HIS A 37 -8.54 7.71 4.72
CA HIS A 37 -7.73 8.17 3.60
C HIS A 37 -6.83 9.32 4.05
N GLY A 38 -5.53 9.05 4.09
CA GLY A 38 -4.53 9.96 4.62
C GLY A 38 -3.55 10.49 3.58
N LYS A 39 -2.74 11.46 4.00
CA LYS A 39 -1.54 11.90 3.28
C LYS A 39 -0.31 11.53 4.09
N GLY A 40 0.65 10.89 3.44
CA GLY A 40 1.90 10.47 4.06
C GLY A 40 2.77 11.64 4.52
N LYS A 41 3.92 11.29 5.10
CA LYS A 41 4.94 12.26 5.47
C LYS A 41 5.37 13.07 4.24
N LYS A 42 5.62 14.36 4.44
CA LYS A 42 6.07 15.24 3.35
C LYS A 42 7.50 14.86 2.96
N VAL A 43 7.67 14.42 1.73
CA VAL A 43 8.99 14.22 1.12
C VAL A 43 9.38 15.52 0.43
N ILE A 44 10.55 16.06 0.77
CA ILE A 44 11.06 17.29 0.18
C ILE A 44 12.04 16.92 -0.92
N ILE A 45 11.72 17.30 -2.15
CA ILE A 45 12.59 17.13 -3.32
C ILE A 45 13.27 18.46 -3.58
N PHE A 46 14.57 18.50 -3.36
CA PHE A 46 15.40 19.69 -3.63
C PHE A 46 16.31 19.41 -4.81
N LYS A 47 16.21 20.25 -5.85
CA LYS A 47 17.09 20.21 -7.03
C LYS A 47 17.91 21.49 -7.06
N TYR A 48 19.22 21.35 -7.19
CA TYR A 48 20.15 22.47 -7.31
C TYR A 48 21.08 22.27 -8.50
N LYS A 49 21.26 23.31 -9.32
CA LYS A 49 22.25 23.33 -10.39
C LYS A 49 23.30 24.41 -10.09
N PRO A 50 24.57 24.02 -9.84
CA PRO A 50 25.65 24.98 -9.56
C PRO A 50 25.83 25.99 -10.67
N LYS A 51 26.16 27.25 -10.33
CA LYS A 51 26.49 28.34 -11.26
C LYS A 51 25.43 28.67 -12.32
N LYS A 52 24.20 28.15 -12.18
CA LYS A 52 23.05 28.43 -13.05
C LYS A 52 21.93 29.20 -12.34
N ASN A 53 22.16 29.65 -11.11
CA ASN A 53 21.18 30.27 -10.21
C ASN A 53 19.82 29.51 -10.17
N SER A 54 19.87 28.19 -10.34
CA SER A 54 18.67 27.34 -10.43
C SER A 54 18.62 26.46 -9.19
N ARG A 55 17.59 26.70 -8.37
CA ARG A 55 17.27 25.94 -7.17
C ARG A 55 15.76 25.77 -7.10
N THR A 56 15.28 24.54 -6.94
CA THR A 56 13.84 24.25 -6.84
C THR A 56 13.62 23.36 -5.63
N LYS A 57 12.65 23.72 -4.79
CA LYS A 57 12.26 22.95 -3.61
C LYS A 57 10.78 22.62 -3.71
N ASN A 58 10.47 21.37 -4.03
CA ASN A 58 9.10 20.88 -4.11
C ASN A 58 8.82 19.92 -2.96
N GLY A 59 7.58 19.91 -2.48
CA GLY A 59 7.12 18.94 -1.51
C GLY A 59 6.14 17.96 -2.16
N HIS A 60 6.35 16.66 -1.94
CA HIS A 60 5.38 15.63 -2.28
C HIS A 60 4.77 15.05 -1.01
N ARG A 61 3.45 14.81 -1.03
CA ARG A 61 2.75 14.06 0.02
C ARG A 61 1.94 12.98 -0.66
N GLN A 62 2.37 11.73 -0.52
CA GLN A 62 1.71 10.60 -1.14
C GLN A 62 0.35 10.34 -0.45
N PRO A 63 -0.78 10.32 -1.18
CA PRO A 63 -2.04 9.86 -0.63
C PRO A 63 -1.98 8.35 -0.38
N PHE A 64 -2.55 7.89 0.71
CA PHE A 64 -2.67 6.47 1.03
C PHE A 64 -4.01 6.17 1.69
N THR A 65 -4.42 4.91 1.61
CA THR A 65 -5.62 4.40 2.28
C THR A 65 -5.17 3.48 3.40
N LYS A 66 -5.63 3.74 4.62
CA LYS A 66 -5.39 2.85 5.76
C LYS A 66 -6.49 1.78 5.76
N VAL A 67 -6.07 0.53 5.64
CA VAL A 67 -6.97 -0.63 5.62
C VAL A 67 -6.62 -1.54 6.80
N GLU A 68 -7.65 -1.97 7.52
CA GLU A 68 -7.56 -2.99 8.57
C GLU A 68 -8.02 -4.33 8.01
N ILE A 69 -7.29 -5.41 8.30
CA ILE A 69 -7.63 -6.75 7.82
C ILE A 69 -8.57 -7.41 8.83
N LEU A 70 -9.74 -7.83 8.37
CA LEU A 70 -10.77 -8.45 9.21
C LEU A 70 -10.69 -9.97 9.19
N SER A 71 -10.50 -10.54 8.00
CA SER A 71 -10.48 -11.99 7.84
C SER A 71 -9.53 -12.40 6.72
N ILE A 72 -8.80 -13.47 6.97
CA ILE A 72 -8.02 -14.23 5.99
C ILE A 72 -8.81 -15.53 5.79
N GLY A 73 -9.10 -15.86 4.53
CA GLY A 73 -9.88 -17.05 4.17
C GLY A 73 -9.07 -18.35 4.23
#